data_AF-A0A6C0BKJ5-F1
#
_entry.id   AF-A0A6C0BKJ5-F1
#
_cell.length_a   1.000
_cell.length_b   1.000
_cell.length_c   1.000
_cell.angle_alpha   90.00
_cell.angle_beta   90.00
_cell.angle_gamma   90.00
#
_symmetry.space_group_name_H-M   'P 1'
#
loop_
_entity.id
_entity.type
_entity.pdbx_description
1 polymer ?
#
loop_
_entity_poly.entity_id
_entity_poly.type
_entity_poly.pdbx_seq_one_letter_code
_entity_poly.pdbx_strand_id
1 'polypeptide(L)'
;MPHIIFRHRLPGELNQVLATLCVNLQKEYDISTLVLTQLLNLDEFIQWVTFLFEQLHAEMLTNLMNFKSSYSHDESMISLDDCEKCGYLITSHENSYVSYCNAHKYLHPHPGMATNSSELDHQFVLKNHKQIIKEKYDHTIYLIYQSFINKLYHSIYSLWSESLRTQCASTCVQIPSEEFGQLMSAMGSDPMLFKSKSTYQHLDTHSNVNVEPVIYIKAYHFDLKRSN
;
A
#
# COMPACT_ATOMS: atom_id res chain seq x y z
N MET A 1 -6.50 16.92 0.88
CA MET A 1 -5.77 15.92 1.69
C MET A 1 -5.11 16.65 2.85
N PRO A 2 -5.20 16.17 4.10
CA PRO A 2 -4.45 16.77 5.20
C PRO A 2 -2.95 16.67 4.91
N HIS A 3 -2.22 17.77 5.10
CA HIS A 3 -0.77 17.82 4.90
C HIS A 3 -0.06 17.25 6.12
N ILE A 4 0.48 16.04 6.01
CA ILE A 4 1.41 15.48 7.00
C ILE A 4 2.77 16.13 6.77
N ILE A 5 3.31 16.77 7.80
CA ILE A 5 4.59 17.48 7.73
C ILE A 5 5.64 16.63 8.46
N PHE A 6 6.63 16.15 7.71
CA PHE A 6 7.81 15.50 8.26
C PHE A 6 8.82 16.57 8.66
N ARG A 7 9.33 16.52 9.90
CA ARG A 7 10.39 17.44 10.37
C ARG A 7 11.76 17.14 9.74
N HIS A 8 11.97 15.91 9.28
CA HIS A 8 13.24 15.44 8.73
C HIS A 8 13.18 15.29 7.21
N ARG A 9 14.29 15.59 6.54
CA ARG A 9 14.43 15.37 5.10
C ARG A 9 14.72 13.90 4.86
N LEU A 10 13.68 13.12 4.58
CA LEU A 10 13.80 11.69 4.27
C LEU A 10 14.06 11.47 2.76
N PRO A 11 14.61 10.30 2.37
CA PRO A 11 14.68 9.87 0.98
C PRO A 11 13.30 9.93 0.28
N GLY A 12 13.29 10.16 -1.03
CA GLY A 12 12.06 10.39 -1.80
C GLY A 12 11.10 9.19 -1.74
N GLU A 13 11.64 7.99 -1.90
CA GLU A 13 10.92 6.72 -1.84
C GLU A 13 10.36 6.46 -0.43
N LEU A 14 11.16 6.75 0.61
CA LEU A 14 10.73 6.60 2.00
C LEU A 14 9.56 7.55 2.30
N ASN A 15 9.62 8.80 1.85
CA ASN A 15 8.52 9.76 1.98
C ASN A 15 7.25 9.26 1.27
N GLN A 16 7.37 8.70 0.06
CA GLN A 16 6.23 8.16 -0.68
C GLN A 16 5.59 6.96 0.04
N VAL A 17 6.41 6.05 0.56
CA VAL A 17 5.93 4.90 1.35
C VAL A 17 5.23 5.37 2.61
N LEU A 18 5.83 6.29 3.37
CA LEU A 18 5.22 6.85 4.58
C LEU A 18 3.91 7.59 4.29
N ALA A 19 3.86 8.40 3.22
CA ALA A 19 2.63 9.09 2.82
C ALA A 19 1.51 8.09 2.49
N THR A 20 1.82 7.04 1.74
CA THR A 20 0.87 5.96 1.40
C THR A 20 0.41 5.23 2.66
N LEU A 21 1.34 4.89 3.55
CA LEU A 21 1.06 4.26 4.83
C LEU A 21 0.08 5.09 5.66
N CYS A 22 0.30 6.39 5.78
CA CYS A 22 -0.56 7.30 6.53
C CYS A 22 -1.99 7.31 6.00
N VAL A 23 -2.15 7.39 4.67
CA VAL A 23 -3.47 7.33 4.04
C VAL A 23 -4.17 6.00 4.34
N ASN A 24 -3.44 4.88 4.30
CA ASN A 24 -4.02 3.57 4.59
C ASN A 24 -4.36 3.41 6.08
N LEU A 25 -3.53 3.93 6.98
CA LEU A 25 -3.82 3.96 8.41
C LEU A 25 -5.03 4.83 8.74
N GLN A 26 -5.22 5.98 8.08
CA GLN A 26 -6.44 6.78 8.20
C GLN A 26 -7.67 6.11 7.61
N LYS A 27 -7.49 5.17 6.67
CA LYS A 27 -8.58 4.36 6.14
C LYS A 27 -8.97 3.27 7.14
N GLU A 28 -8.01 2.61 7.75
CA GLU A 28 -8.23 1.50 8.69
C GLU A 28 -8.63 1.96 10.10
N TYR A 29 -8.06 3.07 10.55
CA TYR A 29 -8.32 3.69 11.85
C TYR A 29 -8.88 5.10 11.63
N ASP A 30 -9.82 5.52 12.47
CA ASP A 30 -10.28 6.92 12.56
C ASP A 30 -9.22 7.80 13.26
N ILE A 31 -7.95 7.60 12.93
CA ILE A 31 -6.81 8.25 13.56
C ILE A 31 -6.66 9.69 13.04
N SER A 32 -6.47 10.62 13.96
CA SER A 32 -6.30 12.04 13.60
C SER A 32 -4.96 12.28 12.91
N THR A 33 -4.91 13.32 12.07
CA THR A 33 -3.63 13.75 11.44
C THR A 33 -2.61 14.20 12.49
N LEU A 34 -3.08 14.69 13.64
CA LEU A 34 -2.23 15.10 14.75
C LEU A 34 -1.47 13.91 15.35
N VAL A 35 -2.16 12.81 15.66
CA VAL A 35 -1.53 11.59 16.22
C VAL A 35 -0.54 10.99 15.22
N LEU A 36 -0.92 10.91 13.94
CA LEU A 36 -0.01 10.47 12.88
C LEU A 36 1.25 11.33 12.82
N THR A 37 1.09 12.65 12.84
CA THR A 37 2.22 13.59 12.79
C THR A 37 3.11 13.45 14.02
N GLN A 38 2.54 13.23 15.21
CA GLN A 38 3.32 13.04 16.43
C GLN A 38 4.14 11.76 16.37
N LEU A 39 3.51 10.63 16.02
CA LEU A 39 4.17 9.33 15.88
C LEU A 39 5.29 9.35 14.82
N LEU A 40 5.03 9.94 13.65
CA LEU A 40 6.01 10.03 12.55
C LEU A 40 7.20 10.96 12.87
N ASN A 41 7.03 11.87 13.84
CA ASN A 41 8.07 12.77 14.29
C ASN A 41 8.70 12.32 15.62
N LEU A 42 8.45 11.08 16.07
CA LEU A 42 9.24 10.47 17.14
C LEU A 42 10.63 10.14 16.61
N ASP A 43 11.66 10.62 17.29
CA ASP A 43 13.06 10.41 16.87
C ASP A 43 13.39 8.93 16.72
N GLU A 44 12.93 8.09 17.65
CA GLU A 44 13.10 6.64 17.61
C GLU A 44 12.44 6.00 16.38
N PHE A 45 11.21 6.42 16.06
CA PHE A 45 10.51 5.93 14.87
C PHE A 45 11.26 6.31 13.59
N ILE A 46 11.71 7.57 13.49
CA ILE A 46 12.48 8.07 12.35
C ILE A 46 13.78 7.29 12.18
N GLN A 47 14.50 7.03 13.29
CA GLN A 47 15.71 6.23 13.27
C GLN A 47 15.45 4.81 12.77
N TRP A 48 14.39 4.15 13.25
CA TRP A 48 14.03 2.80 12.81
C TRP A 48 13.65 2.73 11.34
N VAL A 49 12.81 3.65 10.84
CA VAL A 49 12.40 3.62 9.43
C VAL A 49 13.55 3.99 8.50
N THR A 50 14.46 4.86 8.93
CA THR A 50 15.67 5.20 8.17
C THR A 50 16.62 4.00 8.12
N PHE A 51 16.85 3.33 9.25
CA PHE A 51 17.67 2.12 9.30
C PHE A 51 17.10 1.00 8.42
N LEU A 52 15.78 0.76 8.47
CA LEU A 52 15.12 -0.21 7.61
C LEU A 52 15.26 0.15 6.12
N PHE A 53 15.08 1.42 5.78
CA PHE A 53 15.26 1.90 4.42
C PHE A 53 16.67 1.60 3.92
N GLU A 54 17.70 1.94 4.69
CA GLU A 54 19.10 1.74 4.30
C GLU A 54 19.42 0.25 4.09
N GLN A 55 18.96 -0.62 4.99
CA GLN A 55 19.15 -2.08 4.89
C GLN A 55 18.48 -2.65 3.63
N LEU A 56 17.20 -2.34 3.42
CA LEU A 56 16.44 -2.85 2.28
C LEU A 56 16.93 -2.26 0.96
N HIS A 57 17.40 -1.01 0.97
CA HIS A 57 17.99 -0.37 -0.21
C HIS A 57 19.33 -1.04 -0.58
N ALA A 58 20.17 -1.36 0.41
CA ALA A 58 21.40 -2.12 0.17
C ALA A 58 21.13 -3.53 -0.38
N GLU A 59 20.10 -4.22 0.13
CA GLU A 59 19.65 -5.51 -0.41
C GLU A 59 19.20 -5.38 -1.87
N MET A 60 18.38 -4.37 -2.18
CA MET A 60 17.92 -4.08 -3.53
C MET A 60 19.10 -3.84 -4.49
N LEU A 61 20.08 -3.02 -4.10
CA LEU A 61 21.27 -2.75 -4.89
C LEU A 61 22.08 -4.03 -5.15
N THR A 62 22.21 -4.89 -4.14
CA THR A 62 22.89 -6.18 -4.29
C THR A 62 22.15 -7.09 -5.28
N ASN A 63 20.82 -7.17 -5.18
CA ASN A 63 19.99 -7.93 -6.11
C ASN A 63 20.10 -7.40 -7.55
N LEU A 64 20.13 -6.06 -7.72
CA LEU A 64 20.36 -5.43 -9.02
C LEU A 64 21.75 -5.75 -9.58
N MET A 65 22.81 -5.70 -8.76
CA MET A 65 24.16 -6.05 -9.19
C MET A 65 24.24 -7.52 -9.62
N ASN A 66 23.69 -8.43 -8.82
CA ASN A 66 23.68 -9.86 -9.12
C ASN A 66 22.88 -10.18 -10.39
N PHE A 67 21.71 -9.54 -10.57
CA PHE A 67 20.95 -9.69 -11.79
C PHE A 67 21.74 -9.18 -13.00
N LYS A 68 22.30 -7.98 -12.93
CA LYS A 68 23.07 -7.38 -14.04
C LYS A 68 24.31 -8.19 -14.42
N SER A 69 24.98 -8.81 -13.46
CA SER A 69 26.18 -9.62 -13.71
C SER A 69 25.88 -11.01 -14.26
N SER A 70 24.71 -11.57 -13.91
CA SER A 70 24.30 -12.92 -14.34
C SER A 70 23.36 -12.94 -15.55
N TYR A 71 22.80 -11.78 -15.95
CA TYR A 71 21.86 -11.70 -17.05
C TYR A 71 22.54 -12.03 -18.39
N SER A 72 22.25 -13.21 -18.92
CA SER A 72 22.67 -13.62 -20.26
C SER A 72 21.61 -13.24 -21.30
N HIS A 73 22.07 -12.78 -22.46
CA HIS A 73 21.20 -12.51 -23.61
C HIS A 73 20.96 -13.82 -24.35
N ASP A 74 20.08 -14.66 -23.78
CA ASP A 74 19.73 -15.95 -24.38
C ASP A 74 18.42 -15.83 -25.18
N GLU A 75 18.55 -15.82 -26.51
CA GLU A 75 17.40 -15.79 -27.42
C GLU A 75 16.53 -17.05 -27.33
N SER A 76 17.05 -18.16 -26.80
CA SER A 76 16.29 -19.42 -26.66
C SER A 76 15.16 -19.34 -25.62
N MET A 77 15.15 -18.28 -24.78
CA MET A 77 14.12 -18.04 -23.77
C MET A 77 12.95 -17.16 -24.26
N ILE A 78 12.90 -16.86 -25.56
CA ILE A 78 11.83 -16.05 -26.17
C ILE A 78 10.76 -17.00 -26.71
N SER A 79 9.52 -16.87 -26.22
CA SER A 79 8.38 -17.61 -26.79
C SER A 79 7.82 -16.88 -28.01
N LEU A 80 7.14 -17.60 -28.90
CA LEU A 80 6.42 -16.97 -30.02
C LEU A 80 5.35 -15.97 -29.53
N ASP A 81 4.77 -16.22 -28.36
CA ASP A 81 3.78 -15.34 -27.73
C ASP A 81 4.40 -14.02 -27.24
N ASP A 82 5.71 -13.95 -27.00
CA ASP A 82 6.39 -12.70 -26.65
C ASP A 82 6.52 -11.74 -27.83
N CYS A 83 6.42 -12.24 -29.06
CA CYS A 83 6.60 -11.49 -30.30
C CYS A 83 5.36 -10.68 -30.71
N GLU A 84 4.16 -11.05 -30.25
CA GLU A 84 2.90 -10.36 -30.55
C GLU A 84 2.25 -9.91 -29.24
N LYS A 85 2.34 -8.61 -28.91
CA LYS A 85 1.67 -8.04 -27.73
C LYS A 85 0.74 -6.91 -28.13
N CYS A 86 -0.30 -6.70 -27.34
CA CYS A 86 -1.13 -5.52 -27.46
C CYS A 86 -0.26 -4.28 -27.16
N GLY A 87 -0.15 -3.37 -28.12
CA GLY A 87 0.67 -2.17 -28.03
C GLY A 87 0.07 -1.06 -27.18
N TYR A 88 -1.15 -1.26 -26.65
CA TYR A 88 -1.78 -0.30 -25.75
C TYR A 88 -0.95 -0.12 -24.48
N LEU A 89 -0.39 1.08 -24.35
CA LEU A 89 0.43 1.50 -23.23
C LEU A 89 -0.48 1.78 -22.03
N ILE A 90 -0.28 1.03 -20.94
CA ILE A 90 -0.98 1.29 -19.67
C ILE A 90 -0.25 2.40 -18.92
N THR A 91 1.05 2.18 -18.65
CA THR A 91 1.88 3.12 -17.89
C THR A 91 3.35 3.01 -18.31
N SER A 92 4.04 4.15 -18.38
CA SER A 92 5.50 4.22 -18.51
C SER A 92 6.13 4.51 -17.14
N HIS A 93 7.17 3.77 -16.79
CA HIS A 93 7.89 3.89 -15.52
C HIS A 93 9.23 4.62 -15.71
N GLU A 94 9.76 5.25 -14.66
CA GLU A 94 11.01 6.04 -14.72
C GLU A 94 12.23 5.20 -15.11
N ASN A 95 12.21 3.90 -14.84
CA ASN A 95 13.26 2.97 -15.27
C ASN A 95 13.14 2.53 -16.75
N SER A 96 12.36 3.24 -17.57
CA SER A 96 12.05 2.92 -18.96
C SER A 96 11.28 1.62 -19.18
N TYR A 97 10.83 0.94 -18.12
CA TYR A 97 9.88 -0.15 -18.25
C TYR A 97 8.52 0.42 -18.69
N VAL A 98 7.92 -0.21 -19.68
CA VAL A 98 6.57 0.13 -20.15
C VAL A 98 5.67 -1.05 -19.85
N SER A 99 4.62 -0.80 -19.09
CA SER A 99 3.55 -1.77 -18.88
C SER A 99 2.56 -1.67 -20.04
N TYR A 100 2.36 -2.79 -20.72
CA TYR A 100 1.41 -2.91 -21.82
C TYR A 100 0.18 -3.68 -21.38
N CYS A 101 -0.92 -3.54 -22.12
CA CYS A 101 -2.05 -4.44 -21.98
C CYS A 101 -1.62 -5.88 -22.32
N ASN A 102 -1.89 -6.82 -21.41
CA ASN A 102 -1.57 -8.25 -21.59
C ASN A 102 -2.76 -9.07 -22.11
N ALA A 103 -3.89 -8.43 -22.43
CA ALA A 103 -5.04 -9.14 -22.98
C ALA A 103 -4.75 -9.59 -24.43
N HIS A 104 -5.05 -10.86 -24.69
CA HIS A 104 -4.87 -11.49 -26.00
C HIS A 104 -5.69 -10.80 -27.09
N LYS A 105 -5.26 -10.87 -28.35
CA LYS A 105 -5.95 -10.22 -29.50
C LYS A 105 -7.43 -10.53 -29.67
N TYR A 106 -7.85 -11.70 -29.21
CA TYR A 106 -9.24 -12.15 -29.27
C TYR A 106 -10.11 -11.66 -28.09
N LEU A 107 -9.50 -11.00 -27.10
CA LEU A 107 -10.18 -10.42 -25.94
C LEU A 107 -10.44 -8.92 -26.10
N HIS A 108 -9.91 -8.29 -27.15
CA HIS A 108 -10.20 -6.91 -27.51
C HIS A 108 -11.36 -6.85 -28.50
N PRO A 109 -12.25 -5.85 -28.41
CA PRO A 109 -13.36 -5.72 -29.35
C PRO A 109 -12.82 -5.57 -30.78
N HIS A 110 -13.26 -6.46 -31.66
CA HIS A 110 -12.91 -6.44 -33.08
C HIS A 110 -13.58 -5.23 -33.77
N PRO A 111 -13.05 -4.71 -34.90
CA PRO A 111 -13.68 -3.62 -35.68
C PRO A 111 -15.10 -3.90 -36.22
N GLY A 112 -15.64 -5.11 -35.98
CA GLY A 112 -17.01 -5.50 -36.33
C GLY A 112 -17.91 -5.78 -35.12
N MET A 113 -17.42 -5.58 -33.89
CA MET A 113 -18.22 -5.72 -32.67
C MET A 113 -18.67 -4.34 -32.20
N ALA A 114 -19.98 -4.12 -32.17
CA ALA A 114 -20.55 -2.87 -31.64
C ALA A 114 -20.21 -2.72 -30.15
N THR A 115 -19.41 -1.72 -29.80
CA THR A 115 -19.12 -1.37 -28.41
C THR A 115 -19.70 0.00 -28.06
N ASN A 116 -20.43 0.06 -26.94
CA ASN A 116 -21.10 1.27 -26.44
C ASN A 116 -20.17 2.21 -25.66
N SER A 117 -18.86 2.11 -25.83
CA SER A 117 -17.91 2.89 -25.04
C SER A 117 -16.61 3.11 -25.81
N SER A 118 -16.30 4.38 -26.07
CA SER A 118 -15.00 4.95 -26.45
C SER A 118 -13.92 3.91 -26.79
N GLU A 119 -13.80 3.62 -28.08
CA GLU A 119 -12.79 2.74 -28.67
C GLU A 119 -11.39 3.12 -28.19
N LEU A 120 -10.81 2.31 -27.30
CA LEU A 120 -9.37 2.29 -27.10
C LEU A 120 -8.81 1.43 -28.23
N ASP A 121 -8.05 2.05 -29.14
CA ASP A 121 -7.46 1.40 -30.30
C ASP A 121 -6.26 0.53 -29.87
N HIS A 122 -6.54 -0.73 -29.57
CA HIS A 122 -5.54 -1.70 -29.12
C HIS A 122 -4.79 -2.29 -30.32
N GLN A 123 -3.87 -1.52 -30.88
CA GLN A 123 -3.03 -1.95 -32.00
C GLN A 123 -2.01 -3.02 -31.55
N PHE A 124 -1.95 -4.15 -32.26
CA PHE A 124 -0.93 -5.18 -32.02
C PHE A 124 0.43 -4.76 -32.59
N VAL A 125 1.48 -4.93 -31.78
CA VAL A 125 2.85 -4.60 -32.17
C VAL A 125 3.67 -5.88 -32.23
N LEU A 126 4.32 -6.10 -33.37
CA LEU A 126 5.29 -7.15 -33.55
C LEU A 126 6.64 -6.68 -33.00
N LYS A 127 7.21 -7.47 -32.08
CA LYS A 127 8.49 -7.19 -31.45
C LYS A 127 9.55 -8.16 -31.97
N ASN A 128 10.73 -7.65 -32.27
CA ASN A 128 11.89 -8.49 -32.56
C ASN A 128 12.54 -9.00 -31.26
N HIS A 129 13.39 -10.02 -31.38
CA HIS A 129 14.05 -10.64 -30.22
C HIS A 129 14.81 -9.65 -29.33
N LYS A 130 15.49 -8.65 -29.93
CA LYS A 130 16.23 -7.63 -29.17
C LYS A 130 15.32 -6.77 -28.31
N GLN A 131 14.15 -6.39 -28.84
CA GLN A 131 13.14 -5.63 -28.10
C GLN A 131 12.58 -6.46 -26.93
N ILE A 132 12.31 -7.75 -27.15
CA ILE A 132 11.79 -8.65 -26.12
C ILE A 132 12.82 -8.85 -24.99
N ILE A 133 14.09 -9.07 -25.35
CA ILE A 133 15.19 -9.21 -24.36
C ILE A 133 15.30 -7.95 -23.51
N LYS A 134 15.34 -6.77 -24.16
CA LYS A 134 15.38 -5.49 -23.44
C LYS A 134 14.19 -5.31 -22.50
N GLU A 135 12.98 -5.65 -22.95
CA GLU A 135 11.79 -5.56 -22.10
C GLU A 135 11.85 -6.52 -20.90
N LYS A 136 12.30 -7.76 -21.10
CA LYS A 136 12.49 -8.72 -19.99
C LYS A 136 13.52 -8.22 -18.98
N TYR A 137 14.59 -7.60 -19.46
CA TYR A 137 15.60 -6.96 -18.62
C TYR A 137 15.02 -5.81 -17.79
N ASP A 138 14.36 -4.85 -18.44
CA ASP A 138 13.76 -3.68 -17.78
C ASP A 138 12.63 -4.08 -16.81
N HIS A 139 11.83 -5.09 -17.18
CA HIS A 139 10.79 -5.66 -16.33
C HIS A 139 11.37 -6.30 -15.08
N THR A 140 12.46 -7.05 -15.20
CA THR A 140 13.08 -7.69 -14.03
C THR A 140 13.66 -6.65 -13.07
N ILE A 141 14.29 -5.59 -13.58
CA ILE A 141 14.72 -4.44 -12.76
C ILE A 141 13.53 -3.82 -12.04
N TYR A 142 12.41 -3.61 -12.75
CA TYR A 142 11.18 -3.08 -12.17
C TYR A 142 10.67 -3.98 -11.02
N LEU A 143 10.65 -5.31 -11.20
CA LEU A 143 10.22 -6.24 -10.17
C LEU A 143 11.13 -6.22 -8.94
N ILE A 144 12.45 -6.08 -9.12
CA ILE A 144 13.40 -5.94 -8.00
C ILE A 144 13.08 -4.67 -7.20
N TYR A 145 12.85 -3.56 -7.88
CA TYR A 145 12.48 -2.29 -7.24
C TYR A 145 11.11 -2.37 -6.53
N GLN A 146 10.09 -2.96 -7.18
CA GLN A 146 8.78 -3.18 -6.56
C GLN A 146 8.85 -4.07 -5.32
N SER A 147 9.68 -5.12 -5.36
CA SER A 147 9.92 -5.98 -4.20
C SER A 147 10.51 -5.17 -3.02
N PHE A 148 11.46 -4.28 -3.29
CA PHE A 148 12.01 -3.35 -2.31
C PHE A 148 10.93 -2.46 -1.68
N ILE A 149 10.13 -1.77 -2.51
CA ILE A 149 9.06 -0.88 -2.03
C ILE A 149 8.03 -1.64 -1.19
N ASN A 150 7.61 -2.83 -1.63
CA ASN A 150 6.63 -3.66 -0.91
C ASN A 150 7.20 -4.15 0.43
N LYS A 151 8.45 -4.63 0.46
CA LYS A 151 9.11 -5.03 1.70
C LYS A 151 9.20 -3.85 2.68
N LEU A 152 9.64 -2.68 2.19
CA LEU A 152 9.75 -1.47 3.00
C LEU A 152 8.39 -1.07 3.58
N TYR A 153 7.34 -1.05 2.75
CA TYR A 153 5.98 -0.76 3.19
C TYR A 153 5.53 -1.71 4.31
N HIS A 154 5.67 -3.03 4.11
CA HIS A 154 5.24 -4.01 5.10
C HIS A 154 6.05 -3.96 6.39
N SER A 155 7.37 -3.74 6.31
CA SER A 155 8.22 -3.60 7.50
C SER A 155 7.84 -2.37 8.33
N ILE A 156 7.65 -1.22 7.68
CA ILE A 156 7.23 0.02 8.37
C ILE A 156 5.81 -0.15 8.94
N TYR A 157 4.89 -0.77 8.20
CA TYR A 157 3.54 -1.05 8.68
C TYR A 157 3.55 -1.94 9.93
N SER A 158 4.42 -2.95 9.96
CA SER A 158 4.56 -3.84 11.12
C SER A 158 5.10 -3.09 12.34
N LEU A 159 6.13 -2.25 12.16
CA LEU A 159 6.64 -1.39 13.23
C LEU A 159 5.56 -0.46 13.75
N TRP A 160 4.84 0.20 12.86
CA TRP A 160 3.74 1.09 13.24
C TRP A 160 2.65 0.37 14.03
N SER A 161 2.23 -0.81 13.53
CA SER A 161 1.24 -1.65 14.20
C SER A 161 1.69 -2.04 15.61
N GLU A 162 2.99 -2.29 15.80
CA GLU A 162 3.57 -2.54 17.12
C GLU A 162 3.60 -1.28 17.99
N SER A 163 4.06 -0.14 17.47
CA SER A 163 4.05 1.14 18.18
C SER A 163 2.65 1.54 18.63
N LEU A 164 1.62 1.30 17.80
CA LEU A 164 0.23 1.50 18.20
C LEU A 164 -0.17 0.56 19.35
N ARG A 165 0.24 -0.71 19.32
CA ARG A 165 -0.06 -1.66 20.41
C ARG A 165 0.60 -1.28 21.73
N THR A 166 1.83 -0.76 21.69
CA THR A 166 2.61 -0.45 22.88
C THR A 166 2.32 0.94 23.45
N GLN A 167 2.16 1.95 22.59
CA GLN A 167 1.95 3.34 23.00
C GLN A 167 0.47 3.71 23.19
N CYS A 168 -0.46 2.96 22.60
CA CYS A 168 -1.88 3.22 22.82
C CYS A 168 -2.43 2.30 23.89
N ALA A 169 -3.13 2.87 24.87
CA ALA A 169 -4.04 2.08 25.69
C ALA A 169 -5.20 1.62 24.78
N SER A 170 -5.27 0.32 24.48
CA SER A 170 -6.41 -0.24 23.75
C SER A 170 -7.46 -0.69 24.74
N THR A 171 -8.69 -0.23 24.57
CA THR A 171 -9.83 -0.70 25.35
C THR A 171 -10.87 -1.25 24.39
N CYS A 172 -11.23 -2.52 24.55
CA CYS A 172 -12.41 -3.06 23.91
C CYS A 172 -13.59 -2.70 24.81
N VAL A 173 -14.42 -1.77 24.36
CA VAL A 173 -15.58 -1.34 25.15
C VAL A 173 -16.82 -1.91 24.48
N GLN A 174 -17.62 -2.62 25.28
CA GLN A 174 -18.97 -2.98 24.93
C GLN A 174 -19.85 -1.78 25.22
N ILE A 175 -20.39 -1.14 24.18
CA ILE A 175 -21.16 0.10 24.35
C ILE A 175 -22.61 -0.17 23.95
N PRO A 176 -23.58 0.09 24.84
CA PRO A 176 -24.99 0.11 24.48
C PRO A 176 -25.22 1.08 23.32
N SER A 177 -26.07 0.72 22.35
CA SER A 177 -26.32 1.58 21.17
C SER A 177 -26.70 3.03 21.50
N GLU A 178 -27.36 3.27 22.63
CA GLU A 178 -27.77 4.60 23.10
C GLU A 178 -26.59 5.51 23.50
N GLU A 179 -25.49 4.93 23.98
CA GLU A 179 -24.28 5.66 24.39
C GLU A 179 -23.30 5.89 23.24
N PHE A 180 -23.53 5.24 22.09
CA PHE A 180 -22.67 5.34 20.91
C PHE A 180 -22.49 6.79 20.43
N GLY A 181 -23.57 7.59 20.45
CA GLY A 181 -23.51 9.00 20.05
C GLY A 181 -22.59 9.83 20.95
N GLN A 182 -22.55 9.54 22.25
CA GLN A 182 -21.69 10.23 23.21
C GLN A 182 -20.21 9.88 22.98
N LEU A 183 -19.91 8.60 22.72
CA LEU A 183 -18.56 8.16 22.36
C LEU A 183 -18.09 8.84 21.06
N MET A 184 -18.92 8.82 20.00
CA MET A 184 -18.57 9.45 18.73
C MET A 184 -18.35 10.96 18.88
N SER A 185 -19.12 11.63 19.75
CA SER A 185 -18.90 13.04 20.09
C SER A 185 -17.59 13.25 20.85
N ALA A 186 -17.27 12.39 21.83
CA ALA A 186 -16.02 12.45 22.59
C ALA A 186 -14.80 12.27 21.67
N MET A 187 -14.86 11.30 20.74
CA MET A 187 -13.84 11.07 19.71
C MET A 187 -13.72 12.24 18.72
N GLY A 188 -14.83 12.94 18.43
CA GLY A 188 -14.80 14.16 17.63
C GLY A 188 -14.12 15.33 18.36
N SER A 189 -14.12 15.33 19.69
CA SER A 189 -13.52 16.39 20.52
C SER A 189 -12.08 16.11 20.97
N ASP A 190 -11.69 14.83 21.12
CA ASP A 190 -10.36 14.44 21.55
C ASP A 190 -9.57 13.82 20.37
N PRO A 191 -8.59 14.54 19.79
CA PRO A 191 -7.82 14.03 18.66
C PRO A 191 -6.89 12.86 19.02
N MET A 192 -6.69 12.55 20.31
CA MET A 192 -5.87 11.44 20.80
C MET A 192 -6.68 10.13 20.92
N LEU A 193 -8.01 10.22 20.89
CA LEU A 193 -8.91 9.08 20.96
C LEU A 193 -9.36 8.69 19.54
N PHE A 194 -9.03 7.47 19.12
CA PHE A 194 -9.41 6.96 17.80
C PHE A 194 -9.86 5.49 17.89
N LYS A 195 -10.54 5.00 16.84
CA LYS A 195 -11.04 3.62 16.78
C LYS A 195 -10.59 2.93 15.51
N SER A 196 -10.57 1.62 15.56
CA SER A 196 -10.56 0.84 14.33
C SER A 196 -11.88 1.03 13.58
N LYS A 197 -11.83 1.19 12.25
CA LYS A 197 -13.03 1.18 11.41
C LYS A 197 -13.59 -0.22 11.19
N SER A 198 -12.85 -1.27 11.55
CA SER A 198 -13.42 -2.61 11.74
C SER A 198 -14.35 -2.60 12.95
N THR A 199 -15.59 -2.20 12.68
CA THR A 199 -16.69 -2.21 13.64
C THR A 199 -17.28 -3.61 13.60
N TYR A 200 -17.33 -4.31 14.74
CA TYR A 200 -17.99 -5.60 14.82
C TYR A 200 -19.49 -5.34 15.03
N GLN A 201 -20.30 -5.52 13.98
CA GLN A 201 -21.76 -5.54 14.10
C GLN A 201 -22.22 -6.99 14.36
N HIS A 202 -23.08 -7.11 15.39
CA HIS A 202 -23.82 -8.26 15.93
C HIS A 202 -23.60 -9.69 15.41
N LEU A 203 -23.42 -10.59 16.38
CA LEU A 203 -23.98 -11.94 16.32
C LEU A 203 -25.51 -11.84 16.37
N ASP A 204 -26.18 -12.16 15.26
CA ASP A 204 -27.59 -12.54 15.28
C ASP A 204 -27.75 -13.78 16.18
N THR A 205 -28.08 -13.59 17.45
CA THR A 205 -28.66 -14.67 18.23
C THR A 205 -30.13 -14.77 17.84
N HIS A 206 -30.46 -15.78 17.05
CA HIS A 206 -31.83 -16.23 16.73
C HIS A 206 -32.65 -16.68 17.97
N SER A 207 -32.56 -15.98 19.09
CA SER A 207 -33.29 -16.24 20.32
C SER A 207 -34.31 -15.14 20.57
N ASN A 208 -35.57 -15.52 20.82
CA ASN A 208 -36.74 -14.70 21.17
C ASN A 208 -36.59 -13.90 22.48
N VAL A 209 -35.46 -13.24 22.68
CA VAL A 209 -35.18 -12.38 23.81
C VAL A 209 -34.91 -10.99 23.24
N ASN A 210 -35.59 -9.97 23.76
CA ASN A 210 -35.25 -8.57 23.52
C ASN A 210 -33.81 -8.32 24.00
N VAL A 211 -32.82 -8.61 23.17
CA VAL A 211 -31.42 -8.27 23.42
C VAL A 211 -31.21 -6.92 22.75
N GLU A 212 -30.95 -5.89 23.55
CA GLU A 212 -30.62 -4.57 23.03
C GLU A 212 -29.39 -4.66 22.10
N PRO A 213 -29.37 -3.90 21.00
CA PRO A 213 -28.24 -3.93 20.10
C PRO A 213 -27.01 -3.32 20.79
N VAL A 214 -26.08 -4.20 21.15
CA VAL A 214 -24.74 -3.88 21.63
C VAL A 214 -23.76 -3.62 20.46
N ILE A 215 -22.91 -2.60 20.57
CA ILE A 215 -21.84 -2.35 19.59
C ILE A 215 -20.48 -2.62 20.27
N TYR A 216 -19.62 -3.40 19.59
CA TYR A 216 -18.25 -3.62 20.04
C TYR A 216 -17.29 -2.70 19.28
N ILE A 217 -16.55 -1.88 20.03
CA ILE A 217 -15.57 -0.95 19.47
C ILE A 217 -14.23 -1.18 20.15
N LYS A 218 -13.19 -1.33 19.33
CA LYS A 218 -11.82 -1.24 19.80
C LYS A 218 -11.36 0.20 19.68
N ALA A 219 -11.34 0.89 20.82
CA ALA A 219 -10.86 2.26 20.94
C ALA A 219 -9.39 2.26 21.39
N TYR A 220 -8.67 3.28 20.95
CA TYR A 220 -7.25 3.52 21.20
C TYR A 220 -7.10 4.94 21.71
N HIS A 221 -6.40 5.10 22.82
CA HIS A 221 -6.00 6.42 23.32
C HIS A 221 -4.49 6.53 23.24
N PHE A 222 -4.01 7.52 22.48
CA PHE A 222 -2.58 7.79 22.35
C PHE A 222 -2.06 8.54 23.59
N ASP A 223 -1.11 7.94 24.32
CA ASP A 223 -0.48 8.58 25.48
C ASP A 223 1.04 8.58 25.33
N LEU A 224 1.60 9.75 25.04
CA LEU A 224 3.05 9.97 24.91
C LEU A 224 3.83 9.70 26.21
N LYS A 225 3.17 9.58 27.36
CA LYS A 225 3.83 9.45 28.67
C LYS A 225 4.41 8.07 28.97
N ARG A 226 4.23 7.07 28.08
CA ARG A 226 4.76 5.71 28.29
C ARG A 226 6.12 5.42 27.68
N SER A 227 6.72 6.37 26.97
CA SER A 227 8.04 6.22 26.38
C SER A 227 9.12 6.64 27.40
N ASN A 228 9.63 5.68 28.17
CA ASN A 228 10.86 5.80 28.98
C ASN A 228 12.03 5.20 28.22
#